data_AF-A0A2E2BI71-F1
#
_entry.id   AF-A0A2E2BI71-F1
#
_cell.length_a   1.000
_cell.length_b   1.000
_cell.length_c   1.000
_cell.angle_alpha   90.00
_cell.angle_beta   90.00
_cell.angle_gamma   90.00
#
_symmetry.space_group_name_H-M   'P 1'
#
loop_
_entity.id
_entity.type
_entity.pdbx_description
1 polymer ?
#
loop_
_entity_poly.entity_id
_entity_poly.type
_entity_poly.pdbx_seq_one_letter_code
_entity_poly.pdbx_strand_id
1 'polypeptide(L)' 'MGVLVESDALILLTEWPEFRSPDFKKVGNLLKNKIIFDGRNQFDKIDMKKNDFEYHQIGVRSL' A
#
# COMPACT_ATOMS: atom_id res chain seq x y z
N MET A 1 8.03 1.69 11.08
CA MET A 1 8.07 0.49 10.21
C MET A 1 7.81 -0.84 10.92
N GLY A 2 8.06 -1.00 12.22
CA GLY A 2 7.85 -2.31 12.89
C GLY A 2 6.44 -2.90 12.71
N VAL A 3 5.41 -2.05 12.62
CA VAL A 3 4.02 -2.44 12.35
C VAL A 3 3.79 -3.16 11.02
N LEU A 4 4.73 -3.07 10.07
CA LEU A 4 4.65 -3.76 8.79
C LEU A 4 5.17 -5.19 8.86
N VAL A 5 6.03 -5.50 9.83
CA VAL A 5 6.71 -6.79 9.92
C VAL A 5 5.67 -7.88 10.15
N GLU A 6 5.65 -8.86 9.26
CA GLU A 6 4.75 -10.02 9.32
C GLU A 6 3.25 -9.67 9.31
N SER A 7 2.89 -8.44 8.94
CA SER A 7 1.52 -8.04 8.72
C SER A 7 1.02 -8.60 7.38
N ASP A 8 -0.23 -9.05 7.34
CA ASP A 8 -0.82 -9.63 6.13
C ASP A 8 -1.12 -8.58 5.04
N ALA A 9 -1.39 -7.34 5.43
CA ALA A 9 -1.67 -6.22 4.54
C ALA A 9 -1.38 -4.87 5.22
N LEU A 10 -1.30 -3.81 4.42
CA LEU A 10 -1.28 -2.41 4.87
C LEU A 10 -2.63 -1.75 4.58
N ILE A 11 -3.17 -0.99 5.54
CA ILE A 11 -4.38 -0.19 5.38
C ILE A 11 -4.04 1.29 5.62
N LEU A 12 -4.23 2.14 4.62
CA LEU A 12 -4.03 3.59 4.73
C LEU A 12 -5.37 4.29 4.99
N LEU A 13 -5.55 4.82 6.21
CA LEU A 13 -6.80 5.48 6.63
C LEU A 13 -6.69 7.02 6.68
N THR A 14 -5.47 7.55 6.69
CA THR A 14 -5.20 8.99 6.82
C THR A 14 -4.29 9.48 5.71
N GLU A 15 -4.44 10.73 5.29
CA GLU A 15 -3.69 11.35 4.19
C GLU A 15 -2.45 12.12 4.66
N TRP A 16 -1.84 11.68 5.76
CA TRP A 16 -0.73 12.40 6.36
C TRP A 16 0.47 12.46 5.38
N PRO A 17 1.13 13.61 5.22
CA PRO A 17 2.20 13.79 4.23
C PRO A 17 3.31 12.74 4.30
N GLU A 18 3.61 12.24 5.49
CA GLU A 18 4.61 11.21 5.78
C GLU A 18 4.30 9.88 5.08
N PHE A 19 3.04 9.63 4.72
CA PHE A 19 2.61 8.42 4.04
C PHE A 19 2.46 8.60 2.53
N ARG A 20 2.79 9.76 1.94
CA ARG A 20 2.51 10.01 0.51
C ARG A 20 3.43 9.25 -0.44
N SER A 21 4.67 8.97 -0.04
CA SER A 21 5.66 8.32 -0.90
C SER A 21 6.62 7.45 -0.07
N PRO A 22 6.13 6.36 0.54
CA PRO A 22 6.98 5.42 1.25
C PRO A 22 7.90 4.68 0.27
N ASP A 23 8.98 4.09 0.79
CA ASP A 23 9.76 3.11 0.04
C ASP A 23 8.95 1.82 -0.12
N PHE A 24 8.25 1.70 -1.24
CA PHE A 24 7.36 0.56 -1.52
C PHE A 24 8.10 -0.77 -1.63
N LYS A 25 9.37 -0.77 -2.05
CA LYS A 25 10.20 -1.97 -2.04
C LYS A 25 10.42 -2.45 -0.61
N LYS A 26 10.74 -1.53 0.31
CA LYS A 26 10.87 -1.85 1.73
C LYS A 26 9.54 -2.28 2.35
N VAL A 27 8.43 -1.62 2.03
CA VAL A 27 7.10 -2.02 2.52
C VAL A 27 6.79 -3.45 2.09
N GLY A 28 6.99 -3.77 0.80
CA GLY A 28 6.70 -5.09 0.25
C GLY A 28 7.57 -6.20 0.83
N ASN A 29 8.81 -5.90 1.21
CA ASN A 29 9.71 -6.87 1.86
C ASN A 29 9.36 -7.17 3.32
N LEU A 30 8.55 -6.32 3.98
CA LEU A 30 8.20 -6.47 5.39
C LEU A 30 6.85 -7.18 5.59
N LEU A 31 5.92 -7.00 4.65
CA LEU A 31 4.61 -7.65 4.68
C LEU A 31 4.70 -9.13 4.30
N LYS A 32 3.79 -9.96 4.83
CA LYS A 32 3.62 -11.36 4.39
C LYS A 32 3.10 -11.45 2.96
N ASN A 33 2.14 -10.59 2.63
CA ASN A 33 1.56 -10.45 1.31
C ASN A 33 1.64 -8.97 0.89
N LYS A 34 1.96 -8.70 -0.38
CA LYS A 34 2.01 -7.34 -0.91
C LYS A 34 0.60 -6.81 -1.17
N ILE A 35 -0.20 -6.64 -0.12
CA ILE A 35 -1.59 -6.18 -0.20
C ILE A 35 -1.70 -4.80 0.45
N ILE A 36 -2.28 -3.84 -0.27
CA ILE A 36 -2.56 -2.49 0.22
C ILE A 36 -4.02 -2.14 0.00
N PHE A 37 -4.69 -1.73 1.07
CA PHE A 37 -5.99 -1.05 1.02
C PHE A 37 -5.75 0.45 1.26
N ASP A 38 -5.95 1.26 0.24
CA ASP A 38 -5.80 2.71 0.34
C ASP A 38 -7.17 3.39 0.40
N GLY A 39 -7.55 3.76 1.62
CA GLY A 39 -8.78 4.48 1.92
C GLY A 39 -8.81 5.91 1.36
N ARG A 40 -7.65 6.43 0.93
CA ARG A 40 -7.45 7.83 0.54
C ARG A 40 -7.13 8.01 -0.94
N ASN A 41 -6.96 6.90 -1.68
CA ASN A 41 -6.55 6.89 -3.08
C ASN A 41 -5.28 7.72 -3.33
N GLN A 42 -4.33 7.66 -2.39
CA GLN A 42 -3.11 8.45 -2.37
C GLN A 42 -2.01 7.87 -3.26
N PHE A 43 -1.93 6.55 -3.42
CA PHE A 43 -0.87 5.90 -4.18
C PHE A 43 -1.18 5.79 -5.67
N ASP A 44 -0.12 5.92 -6.47
CA ASP A 44 -0.20 5.75 -7.92
C ASP A 44 -0.38 4.28 -8.30
N LYS A 45 -1.42 3.98 -9.07
CA LYS A 45 -1.78 2.60 -9.46
C LYS A 45 -0.70 1.94 -10.32
N ILE A 46 0.01 2.70 -11.16
CA ILE A 46 1.07 2.17 -12.02
C ILE A 46 2.27 1.79 -11.15
N ASP A 47 2.62 2.61 -10.17
CA ASP A 47 3.70 2.32 -9.23
C ASP A 47 3.39 1.11 -8.35
N MET A 48 2.13 0.98 -7.87
CA MET A 48 1.71 -0.19 -7.09
C MET A 48 1.84 -1.47 -7.91
N LYS A 49 1.41 -1.44 -9.17
CA LYS A 49 1.55 -2.56 -10.10
C LYS A 49 3.03 -2.90 -10.38
N LYS A 50 3.89 -1.90 -10.57
CA LYS A 50 5.34 -2.10 -10.80
C LYS A 50 6.04 -2.77 -9.62
N ASN A 51 5.51 -2.59 -8.40
CA ASN A 51 6.06 -3.17 -7.18
C ASN A 51 5.37 -4.49 -6.76
N ASP A 52 4.50 -5.03 -7.62
CA ASP A 52 3.69 -6.25 -7.41
C ASP A 52 2.75 -6.17 -6.20
N PHE A 53 2.17 -4.99 -5.95
CA PHE A 53 1.11 -4.87 -4.94
C PHE A 53 -0.26 -5.21 -5.52
N GLU A 54 -1.00 -6.05 -4.79
CA GLU A 54 -2.45 -6.09 -4.85
C GLU A 54 -2.97 -4.80 -4.19
N TYR A 55 -3.55 -3.92 -5.00
CA TYR A 55 -3.87 -2.55 -4.61
C TYR A 55 -5.37 -2.28 -4.73
N HIS A 56 -6.01 -2.04 -3.58
CA HIS A 56 -7.42 -1.72 -3.47
C HIS A 56 -7.63 -0.26 -3.12
N GLN A 57 -8.55 0.38 -3.83
CA GLN A 57 -8.86 1.79 -3.75
C GLN A 57 -10.36 1.98 -3.53
N ILE A 58 -10.74 3.09 -2.91
CA ILE A 58 -12.15 3.44 -2.72
C ILE A 58 -12.73 3.97 -4.02
N GLY A 59 -13.88 3.42 -4.44
CA GLY A 59 -14.58 3.85 -5.65
C GLY A 59 -13.93 3.42 -6.96
N VAL A 60 -12.88 2.59 -6.91
CA VAL A 60 -12.22 2.03 -8.10
C VAL A 60 -12.51 0.54 -8.16
N ARG A 61 -12.91 0.06 -9.34
CA ARG A 61 -13.09 -1.38 -9.55
C ARG A 61 -11.75 -2.09 -9.38
N SER A 62 -11.68 -3.00 -8.40
CA SER A 62 -10.59 -3.97 -8.31
C SER A 62 -10.73 -4.91 -9.52
N LEU A 63 -9.64 -5.06 -10.28
CA LEU A 63 -9.56 -5.92 -11.46
C LEU A 63 -8.92 -7.25 -11.08
#